data_AF-A0A8T5F410-F1
#
_entry.id   AF-A0A8T5F410-F1
#
_cell.length_a   1.000
_cell.length_b   1.000
_cell.length_c   1.000
_cell.angle_alpha   90.00
_cell.angle_beta   90.00
_cell.angle_gamma   90.00
#
_symmetry.space_group_name_H-M   'P 1'
#
loop_
_entity.id
_entity.type
_entity.pdbx_description
1 polymer ?
#
loop_
_entity_poly.entity_id
_entity_poly.type
_entity_poly.pdbx_seq_one_letter_code
_entity_poly.pdbx_strand_id
1 'polypeptide(L)'
;MSFLSIGITGISGGGKSTIARTISLVFDEIFGSEIGYIEHDDLYHDRSVVFELQGIKHDENLDPGAKEALKQVTWDRLDNLNYPGTIDAIVAAQRGSVEVPKYIKKTGIHEPREAPIQTRDGLVMEGLFLLSPGYSEFPLYNSKTQAKVSQKDMQEAINAQFDYRILICCEDRKVANQRRIDRDAHMQRSDELTERLIAQADEFYTNCVLQLQVDDPKYFQAEIDCVDTESCIKGIYEFFKLVSQDRGEQDERYKISNPKALKSSIEKHYKAIVEEK
;
A
#
# COMPACT_ATOMS: atom_id res chain seq x y z
N MET A 1 19.55 15.38 -8.62
CA MET A 1 18.27 15.49 -7.91
C MET A 1 18.01 14.14 -7.28
N SER A 2 17.82 14.06 -5.97
CA SER A 2 17.56 12.78 -5.31
C SER A 2 16.07 12.46 -5.41
N PHE A 3 15.76 11.33 -6.03
CA PHE A 3 14.40 10.78 -6.10
C PHE A 3 13.90 10.48 -4.68
N LEU A 4 12.68 10.92 -4.35
CA LEU A 4 12.05 10.69 -3.05
C LEU A 4 11.18 9.44 -3.09
N SER A 5 11.48 8.41 -2.30
CA SER A 5 10.67 7.19 -2.21
C SER A 5 9.99 7.03 -0.85
N ILE A 6 8.67 6.86 -0.87
CA ILE A 6 7.83 6.74 0.34
C ILE A 6 7.05 5.43 0.27
N GLY A 7 7.28 4.55 1.23
CA GLY A 7 6.56 3.30 1.41
C GLY A 7 5.55 3.43 2.55
N ILE A 8 4.28 3.12 2.28
CA ILE A 8 3.21 3.21 3.26
C ILE A 8 2.61 1.82 3.47
N THR A 9 2.62 1.34 4.70
CA THR A 9 2.00 0.08 5.10
C THR A 9 0.98 0.30 6.21
N GLY A 10 0.16 -0.71 6.49
CA GLY A 10 -0.89 -0.62 7.51
C GLY A 10 -2.14 -1.40 7.15
N ILE A 11 -3.10 -1.42 8.05
CA ILE A 11 -4.23 -2.35 7.99
C ILE A 11 -5.18 -2.00 6.82
N SER A 12 -5.78 -3.01 6.20
CA SER A 12 -6.84 -2.82 5.20
C SER A 12 -8.03 -2.10 5.83
N GLY A 13 -8.48 -0.98 5.23
CA GLY A 13 -9.51 -0.11 5.83
C GLY A 13 -8.96 0.96 6.78
N GLY A 14 -7.65 0.97 7.06
CA GLY A 14 -6.99 1.96 7.92
C GLY A 14 -6.76 3.35 7.28
N GLY A 15 -7.15 3.55 6.02
CA GLY A 15 -7.00 4.85 5.34
C GLY A 15 -5.71 5.01 4.52
N LYS A 16 -4.89 3.95 4.36
CA LYS A 16 -3.64 3.97 3.57
C LYS A 16 -3.75 4.68 2.22
N SER A 17 -4.64 4.22 1.34
CA SER A 17 -4.81 4.79 0.00
C SER A 17 -5.26 6.26 0.06
N THR A 18 -6.07 6.64 1.05
CA THR A 18 -6.46 8.05 1.27
C THR A 18 -5.25 8.90 1.65
N ILE A 19 -4.43 8.41 2.57
CA ILE A 19 -3.23 9.10 3.05
C ILE A 19 -2.17 9.19 1.95
N ALA A 20 -1.90 8.09 1.24
CA ALA A 20 -0.95 8.03 0.14
C ALA A 20 -1.29 9.00 -0.99
N ARG A 21 -2.57 9.02 -1.41
CA ARG A 21 -3.07 9.98 -2.40
C ARG A 21 -2.98 11.42 -1.89
N THR A 22 -3.33 11.66 -0.62
CA THR A 22 -3.20 13.00 0.00
C THR A 22 -1.75 13.47 -0.01
N ILE A 23 -0.80 12.62 0.38
CA ILE A 23 0.63 12.94 0.38
C ILE A 23 1.11 13.28 -1.04
N SER A 24 0.79 12.46 -2.05
CA SER A 24 1.16 12.70 -3.44
C SER A 24 0.62 14.05 -3.96
N LEU A 25 -0.66 14.36 -3.70
CA LEU A 25 -1.28 15.63 -4.11
C LEU A 25 -0.71 16.86 -3.39
N VAL A 26 -0.39 16.73 -2.10
CA VAL A 26 0.23 17.81 -1.33
C VAL A 26 1.66 18.07 -1.80
N PHE A 27 2.42 17.04 -2.20
CA PHE A 27 3.74 17.23 -2.82
C PHE A 27 3.67 18.05 -4.10
N ASP A 28 2.69 17.77 -4.96
CA ASP A 28 2.48 18.53 -6.18
C ASP A 28 2.07 19.99 -5.87
N GLU A 29 1.05 20.19 -5.03
CA GLU A 29 0.51 21.54 -4.76
C GLU A 29 1.45 22.44 -3.95
N ILE A 30 2.08 21.91 -2.89
CA ILE A 30 2.86 22.72 -1.94
C ILE A 30 4.33 22.81 -2.35
N PHE A 31 4.88 21.73 -2.92
CA PHE A 31 6.31 21.61 -3.17
C PHE A 31 6.63 21.59 -4.67
N GLY A 32 5.62 21.66 -5.56
CA GLY A 32 5.80 21.61 -7.02
C GLY A 32 6.54 20.36 -7.47
N SER A 33 6.36 19.26 -6.74
CA SER A 33 7.08 18.00 -6.93
C SER A 33 6.15 16.95 -7.52
N GLU A 34 6.52 16.40 -8.67
CA GLU A 34 5.75 15.37 -9.36
C GLU A 34 6.06 14.00 -8.75
N ILE A 35 5.27 13.64 -7.73
CA ILE A 35 5.37 12.38 -6.99
C ILE A 35 4.29 11.41 -7.48
N GLY A 36 4.69 10.33 -8.12
CA GLY A 36 3.76 9.30 -8.59
C GLY A 36 3.17 8.47 -7.46
N TYR A 37 2.08 7.77 -7.75
CA TYR A 37 1.38 6.91 -6.80
C TYR A 37 1.15 5.52 -7.37
N ILE A 38 1.57 4.48 -6.64
CA ILE A 38 1.35 3.07 -6.99
C ILE A 38 0.68 2.34 -5.82
N GLU A 39 -0.38 1.59 -6.11
CA GLU A 39 -0.94 0.63 -5.17
C GLU A 39 -0.13 -0.67 -5.29
N HIS A 40 0.38 -1.19 -4.17
CA HIS A 40 1.12 -2.44 -4.16
C HIS A 40 0.26 -3.63 -4.63
N ASP A 41 -1.07 -3.49 -4.51
CA ASP A 41 -2.03 -4.41 -5.10
C ASP A 41 -1.87 -4.53 -6.63
N ASP A 42 -1.38 -3.49 -7.32
CA ASP A 42 -1.07 -3.55 -8.75
C ASP A 42 0.08 -4.51 -9.09
N LEU A 43 0.78 -5.01 -8.07
CA LEU A 43 1.92 -5.91 -8.19
C LEU A 43 1.63 -7.29 -7.58
N TYR A 44 0.35 -7.67 -7.49
CA TYR A 44 0.01 -9.07 -7.28
C TYR A 44 0.55 -9.94 -8.42
N HIS A 45 0.70 -11.23 -8.13
CA HIS A 45 0.80 -12.22 -9.18
C HIS A 45 -0.52 -12.30 -9.98
N ASP A 46 -0.43 -12.72 -11.25
CA ASP A 46 -1.62 -13.05 -12.03
C ASP A 46 -2.45 -14.15 -11.36
N ARG A 47 -3.76 -14.17 -11.61
CA ARG A 47 -4.69 -15.12 -10.98
C ARG A 47 -4.26 -16.58 -11.06
N SER A 48 -3.65 -17.02 -12.17
CA SER A 48 -3.22 -18.41 -12.35
C SER A 48 -2.15 -18.80 -11.33
N VAL A 49 -1.16 -17.92 -11.13
CA VAL A 49 -0.10 -18.09 -10.14
C VAL A 49 -0.69 -18.02 -8.72
N VAL A 50 -1.58 -17.06 -8.45
CA VAL A 50 -2.28 -16.98 -7.15
C VAL A 50 -3.04 -18.27 -6.85
N PHE A 51 -3.74 -18.84 -7.83
CA PHE A 51 -4.44 -20.11 -7.65
C PHE A 51 -3.48 -21.25 -7.36
N GLU A 52 -2.35 -21.34 -8.05
CA GLU A 52 -1.33 -22.35 -7.81
C GLU A 52 -0.76 -22.25 -6.39
N LEU A 53 -0.36 -21.05 -5.97
CA LEU A 53 0.20 -20.79 -4.63
C LEU A 53 -0.78 -21.12 -3.50
N GLN A 54 -2.08 -20.97 -3.75
CA GLN A 54 -3.13 -21.28 -2.77
C GLN A 54 -3.74 -22.68 -2.94
N GLY A 55 -3.28 -23.48 -3.92
CA GLY A 55 -3.82 -24.81 -4.21
C GLY A 55 -5.27 -24.80 -4.70
N ILE A 56 -5.72 -23.70 -5.28
CA ILE A 56 -7.09 -23.52 -5.77
C ILE A 56 -7.22 -24.17 -7.15
N LYS A 57 -8.05 -25.22 -7.21
CA LYS A 57 -8.38 -25.87 -8.49
C LYS A 57 -9.23 -24.95 -9.34
N HIS A 58 -8.84 -24.78 -10.60
CA HIS A 58 -9.58 -24.01 -11.58
C HIS A 58 -9.42 -24.64 -12.96
N ASP A 59 -10.37 -24.37 -13.86
CA ASP A 59 -10.24 -24.70 -15.27
C ASP A 59 -9.65 -23.49 -15.99
N GLU A 60 -8.42 -23.62 -16.49
CA GLU A 60 -7.71 -22.56 -17.22
C GLU A 60 -8.46 -22.12 -18.50
N ASN A 61 -9.36 -22.96 -19.03
CA ASN A 61 -10.04 -22.75 -20.30
C ASN A 61 -11.46 -22.14 -20.18
N LEU A 62 -11.97 -21.93 -18.96
CA LEU A 62 -13.34 -21.45 -18.74
C LEU A 62 -13.38 -20.21 -17.84
N ASP A 63 -13.70 -19.07 -18.44
CA ASP A 63 -13.87 -17.78 -17.74
C ASP A 63 -14.94 -17.79 -16.61
N PRO A 64 -16.03 -18.61 -16.68
CA PRO A 64 -16.92 -18.82 -15.53
C PRO A 64 -16.25 -19.56 -14.36
N GLY A 65 -15.37 -20.52 -14.64
CA GLY A 65 -14.65 -21.30 -13.61
C GLY A 65 -13.64 -20.44 -12.84
N ALA A 66 -12.99 -19.51 -13.53
CA ALA A 66 -12.10 -18.53 -12.92
C ALA A 66 -12.83 -17.62 -11.91
N LYS A 67 -14.07 -17.21 -12.19
CA LYS A 67 -14.85 -16.35 -11.27
C LYS A 67 -15.20 -17.05 -9.95
N GLU A 68 -15.52 -18.34 -9.99
CA GLU A 68 -15.78 -19.11 -8.76
C GLU A 68 -14.49 -19.45 -8.01
N ALA A 69 -13.39 -19.68 -8.72
CA ALA A 69 -12.06 -19.85 -8.10
C ALA A 69 -11.61 -18.56 -7.38
N LEU A 70 -11.84 -17.38 -7.95
CA LEU A 70 -11.50 -16.09 -7.32
C LEU A 70 -12.18 -15.87 -5.96
N LYS A 71 -13.37 -16.43 -5.74
CA LYS A 71 -14.06 -16.33 -4.43
C LYS A 71 -13.37 -17.11 -3.32
N GLN A 72 -12.49 -18.06 -3.68
CA GLN A 72 -11.72 -18.86 -2.73
C GLN A 72 -10.37 -18.22 -2.38
N VAL A 73 -9.97 -17.17 -3.10
CA VAL A 73 -8.67 -16.52 -2.90
C VAL A 73 -8.66 -15.74 -1.60
N THR A 74 -7.65 -16.02 -0.78
CA THR A 74 -7.30 -15.18 0.37
C THR A 74 -6.31 -14.11 -0.11
N TRP A 75 -6.80 -12.91 -0.41
CA TRP A 75 -5.98 -11.82 -0.96
C TRP A 75 -4.96 -11.27 0.04
N ASP A 76 -5.27 -11.39 1.33
CA ASP A 76 -4.45 -10.91 2.44
C ASP A 76 -3.28 -11.89 2.76
N ARG A 77 -2.64 -12.46 1.73
CA ARG A 77 -1.42 -13.28 1.87
C ARG A 77 -0.23 -12.60 1.21
N LEU A 78 0.90 -12.63 1.90
CA LEU A 78 2.18 -12.06 1.46
C LEU A 78 2.71 -12.69 0.17
N ASP A 79 2.53 -13.98 -0.02
CA ASP A 79 2.98 -14.71 -1.20
C ASP A 79 2.15 -14.45 -2.45
N ASN A 80 1.01 -13.75 -2.34
CA ASN A 80 0.31 -13.25 -3.52
C ASN A 80 1.09 -12.11 -4.22
N LEU A 81 1.96 -11.41 -3.50
CA LEU A 81 2.65 -10.20 -3.99
C LEU A 81 3.97 -10.53 -4.67
N ASN A 82 4.19 -9.96 -5.84
CA ASN A 82 5.43 -10.08 -6.59
C ASN A 82 6.46 -9.06 -6.12
N TYR A 83 7.05 -9.26 -4.94
CA TYR A 83 8.06 -8.34 -4.39
C TYR A 83 9.27 -8.06 -5.30
N PRO A 84 9.81 -9.03 -6.07
CA PRO A 84 10.80 -8.70 -7.09
C PRO A 84 10.29 -7.70 -8.14
N GLY A 85 9.03 -7.84 -8.56
CA GLY A 85 8.35 -6.88 -9.42
C GLY A 85 8.17 -5.50 -8.75
N THR A 86 7.97 -5.47 -7.44
CA THR A 86 7.93 -4.24 -6.63
C THR A 86 9.24 -3.48 -6.67
N ILE A 87 10.37 -4.17 -6.50
CA ILE A 87 11.69 -3.55 -6.63
C ILE A 87 11.92 -3.06 -8.05
N ASP A 88 11.60 -3.87 -9.06
CA ASP A 88 11.71 -3.49 -10.48
C ASP A 88 10.90 -2.21 -10.78
N ALA A 89 9.68 -2.10 -10.24
CA ALA A 89 8.81 -0.94 -10.43
C ALA A 89 9.39 0.33 -9.77
N ILE A 90 9.96 0.23 -8.57
CA ILE A 90 10.59 1.38 -7.90
C ILE A 90 11.84 1.84 -8.65
N VAL A 91 12.68 0.90 -9.09
CA VAL A 91 13.87 1.21 -9.90
C VAL A 91 13.49 1.83 -11.25
N ALA A 92 12.40 1.37 -11.86
CA ALA A 92 11.89 1.99 -13.08
C ALA A 92 11.36 3.41 -12.82
N ALA A 93 10.64 3.63 -11.71
CA ALA A 93 10.13 4.95 -11.32
C ALA A 93 11.24 6.01 -11.16
N GLN A 94 12.42 5.60 -10.71
CA GLN A 94 13.60 6.50 -10.60
C GLN A 94 14.05 7.08 -11.96
N ARG A 95 13.57 6.56 -13.09
CA ARG A 95 13.83 7.08 -14.44
C ARG A 95 12.86 8.20 -14.85
N GLY A 96 11.93 8.58 -13.97
CA GLY A 96 10.98 9.67 -14.16
C GLY A 96 9.58 9.24 -14.60
N SER A 97 9.41 7.98 -14.99
CA SER A 97 8.08 7.39 -15.25
C SER A 97 8.14 5.88 -15.11
N VAL A 98 7.01 5.25 -14.80
CA VAL A 98 6.89 3.80 -14.70
C VAL A 98 5.59 3.27 -15.30
N GLU A 99 5.70 2.16 -16.00
CA GLU A 99 4.56 1.40 -16.52
C GLU A 99 4.24 0.25 -15.57
N VAL A 100 3.26 0.47 -14.69
CA VAL A 100 2.68 -0.58 -13.84
C VAL A 100 1.22 -0.76 -14.26
N PRO A 101 0.82 -1.92 -14.78
CA PRO A 101 -0.59 -2.16 -15.11
C PRO A 101 -1.44 -2.18 -13.85
N LYS A 102 -2.72 -1.84 -13.96
CA LYS A 102 -3.64 -1.83 -12.83
C LYS A 102 -4.14 -3.24 -12.54
N TYR A 103 -4.08 -3.69 -11.29
CA TYR A 103 -4.63 -5.00 -10.92
C TYR A 103 -6.12 -4.91 -10.61
N ILE A 104 -6.93 -5.69 -11.31
CA ILE A 104 -8.37 -5.74 -11.08
C ILE A 104 -8.69 -6.97 -10.23
N LYS A 105 -8.75 -6.81 -8.90
CA LYS A 105 -9.05 -7.91 -7.95
C LYS A 105 -10.29 -8.75 -8.29
N LYS A 106 -11.30 -8.13 -8.91
CA LYS A 106 -12.54 -8.80 -9.32
C LYS A 106 -12.32 -9.84 -10.43
N THR A 107 -11.31 -9.65 -11.28
CA THR A 107 -10.99 -10.54 -12.40
C THR A 107 -9.65 -11.26 -12.20
N GLY A 108 -8.80 -10.74 -11.30
CA GLY A 108 -7.44 -11.20 -11.03
C GLY A 108 -6.48 -10.97 -12.20
N ILE A 109 -6.74 -9.94 -13.01
CA ILE A 109 -6.01 -9.63 -14.24
C ILE A 109 -5.41 -8.22 -14.14
N HIS A 110 -4.21 -8.06 -14.71
CA HIS A 110 -3.56 -6.78 -14.94
C HIS A 110 -4.10 -6.13 -16.22
N GLU A 111 -4.67 -4.94 -16.08
CA GLU A 111 -5.12 -4.12 -17.21
C GLU A 111 -4.10 -3.00 -17.49
N PRO A 112 -3.77 -2.72 -18.75
CA PRO A 112 -2.89 -1.60 -19.07
C PRO A 112 -3.51 -0.28 -18.61
N ARG A 113 -2.68 0.62 -18.09
CA ARG A 113 -3.09 2.00 -17.81
C ARG A 113 -3.12 2.79 -19.12
N GLU A 114 -3.95 3.83 -19.16
CA GLU A 114 -4.01 4.75 -20.30
C GLU A 114 -2.69 5.50 -20.51
N ALA A 115 -1.95 5.76 -19.44
CA ALA A 115 -0.64 6.41 -19.47
C ALA A 115 0.29 5.86 -18.37
N PRO A 116 1.62 5.93 -18.56
CA PRO A 116 2.59 5.67 -17.52
C PRO A 116 2.43 6.63 -16.33
N ILE A 117 2.73 6.14 -15.13
CA ILE A 117 2.72 6.96 -13.91
C ILE A 117 3.98 7.83 -13.94
N GLN A 118 3.80 9.15 -13.89
CA GLN A 118 4.91 10.08 -13.82
C GLN A 118 5.48 10.12 -12.39
N THR A 119 6.80 10.04 -12.28
CA THR A 119 7.53 9.88 -11.01
C THR A 119 8.79 10.72 -11.02
N ARG A 120 8.76 11.90 -11.65
CA ARG A 120 9.96 12.71 -11.89
C ARG A 120 10.71 13.06 -10.61
N ASP A 121 9.99 13.43 -9.56
CA ASP A 121 10.59 13.82 -8.28
C ASP A 121 10.54 12.69 -7.25
N GLY A 122 9.69 11.68 -7.43
CA GLY A 122 9.55 10.59 -6.49
C GLY A 122 8.35 9.69 -6.69
N LEU A 123 8.14 8.80 -5.72
CA LEU A 123 7.10 7.80 -5.70
C LEU A 123 6.56 7.60 -4.28
N VAL A 124 5.24 7.59 -4.15
CA VAL A 124 4.52 7.00 -3.01
C VAL A 124 3.99 5.65 -3.44
N MET A 125 4.34 4.60 -2.69
CA MET A 125 3.76 3.27 -2.85
C MET A 125 3.06 2.87 -1.56
N GLU A 126 1.83 2.36 -1.67
CA GLU A 126 1.07 1.91 -0.50
C GLU A 126 0.62 0.45 -0.65
N GLY A 127 0.68 -0.31 0.43
CA GLY A 127 0.17 -1.68 0.42
C GLY A 127 0.00 -2.23 1.82
N LEU A 128 -0.87 -3.23 1.97
CA LEU A 128 -1.09 -3.89 3.26
C LEU A 128 0.19 -4.46 3.87
N PHE A 129 1.07 -4.97 3.01
CA PHE A 129 2.28 -5.70 3.37
C PHE A 129 3.54 -5.19 2.68
N LEU A 130 3.49 -3.96 2.17
CA LEU A 130 4.58 -3.42 1.35
C LEU A 130 5.94 -3.56 2.05
N LEU A 131 5.98 -3.29 3.35
CA LEU A 131 7.21 -3.20 4.13
C LEU A 131 7.48 -4.44 5.01
N SER A 132 6.75 -5.54 4.80
CA SER A 132 6.82 -6.73 5.66
C SER A 132 7.02 -8.09 4.93
N PRO A 133 7.74 -8.19 3.78
CA PRO A 133 7.97 -9.48 3.13
C PRO A 133 8.69 -10.51 4.01
N GLY A 134 9.50 -10.04 4.98
CA GLY A 134 10.25 -10.87 5.93
C GLY A 134 9.37 -11.75 6.83
N TYR A 135 8.09 -11.38 6.95
CA TYR A 135 7.12 -12.02 7.84
C TYR A 135 6.24 -13.05 7.13
N SER A 136 6.53 -13.34 5.86
CA SER A 136 5.75 -14.32 5.11
C SER A 136 6.00 -15.73 5.63
N GLU A 137 4.94 -16.35 6.14
CA GLU A 137 4.92 -17.78 6.51
C GLU A 137 5.03 -18.69 5.28
N PHE A 138 4.69 -18.15 4.10
CA PHE A 138 4.80 -18.83 2.82
C PHE A 138 6.08 -18.39 2.08
N PRO A 139 6.67 -19.26 1.23
CA PRO A 139 7.77 -18.85 0.36
C PRO A 139 7.33 -17.73 -0.57
N LEU A 140 8.18 -16.73 -0.76
CA LEU A 140 7.98 -15.69 -1.77
C LEU A 140 8.50 -16.19 -3.13
N TYR A 141 7.90 -15.73 -4.21
CA TYR A 141 8.24 -16.17 -5.56
C TYR A 141 8.54 -15.00 -6.48
N ASN A 142 9.48 -15.22 -7.40
CA ASN A 142 9.70 -14.34 -8.53
C ASN A 142 8.84 -14.81 -9.71
N SER A 143 7.88 -13.98 -10.15
CA SER A 143 6.95 -14.35 -11.23
C SER A 143 7.62 -14.64 -12.59
N LYS A 144 8.75 -14.00 -12.88
CA LYS A 144 9.49 -14.17 -14.15
C LYS A 144 10.27 -15.47 -14.20
N THR A 145 10.85 -15.89 -13.06
CA THR A 145 11.76 -17.05 -12.99
C THR A 145 11.14 -18.25 -12.30
N GLN A 146 9.99 -18.09 -11.63
CA GLN A 146 9.35 -19.07 -10.75
C GLN A 146 10.23 -19.55 -9.59
N ALA A 147 11.35 -18.87 -9.34
CA ALA A 147 12.27 -19.19 -8.27
C ALA A 147 11.73 -18.68 -6.93
N LYS A 148 11.96 -19.48 -5.88
CA LYS A 148 11.76 -19.05 -4.50
C LYS A 148 12.76 -17.95 -4.16
N VAL A 149 12.30 -16.97 -3.40
CA VAL A 149 13.12 -15.86 -2.91
C VAL A 149 13.15 -15.90 -1.39
N SER A 150 14.32 -15.61 -0.82
CA SER A 150 14.50 -15.49 0.63
C SER A 150 13.65 -14.33 1.17
N GLN A 151 12.79 -14.60 2.15
CA GLN A 151 11.99 -13.57 2.82
C GLN A 151 12.89 -12.51 3.47
N LYS A 152 13.99 -12.94 4.08
CA LYS A 152 14.95 -12.04 4.72
C LYS A 152 15.62 -11.11 3.72
N ASP A 153 16.13 -11.67 2.62
CA ASP A 153 16.82 -10.89 1.59
C ASP A 153 15.83 -9.91 0.95
N MET A 154 14.58 -10.33 0.77
CA MET A 154 13.51 -9.46 0.26
C MET A 154 13.16 -8.34 1.23
N GLN A 155 13.14 -8.60 2.54
CA GLN A 155 12.93 -7.59 3.58
C GLN A 155 14.02 -6.51 3.54
N GLU A 156 15.28 -6.92 3.43
CA GLU A 156 16.41 -6.00 3.31
C GLU A 156 16.33 -5.20 2.00
N ALA A 157 16.04 -5.87 0.88
CA ALA A 157 15.98 -5.24 -0.44
C ALA A 157 14.85 -4.21 -0.55
N ILE A 158 13.65 -4.52 -0.07
CA ILE A 158 12.49 -3.61 -0.06
C ILE A 158 12.74 -2.42 0.85
N ASN A 159 13.26 -2.64 2.07
CA ASN A 159 13.55 -1.55 3.00
C ASN A 159 14.59 -0.58 2.44
N ALA A 160 15.55 -1.07 1.67
CA ALA A 160 16.55 -0.24 1.01
C ALA A 160 15.98 0.64 -0.13
N GLN A 161 14.76 0.36 -0.61
CA GLN A 161 14.15 1.16 -1.70
C GLN A 161 13.46 2.43 -1.21
N PHE A 162 13.13 2.55 0.08
CA PHE A 162 12.30 3.63 0.61
C PHE A 162 13.09 4.55 1.55
N ASP A 163 13.09 5.85 1.23
CA ASP A 163 13.63 6.89 2.13
C ASP A 163 12.78 6.99 3.40
N TYR A 164 11.46 7.03 3.22
CA TYR A 164 10.49 7.07 4.32
C TYR A 164 9.59 5.84 4.29
N ARG A 165 9.47 5.23 5.46
CA ARG A 165 8.58 4.10 5.72
C ARG A 165 7.58 4.53 6.76
N ILE A 166 6.30 4.54 6.36
CA ILE A 166 5.19 5.02 7.16
C ILE A 166 4.31 3.83 7.53
N LEU A 167 4.02 3.70 8.83
CA LEU A 167 3.01 2.79 9.34
C LEU A 167 1.70 3.57 9.58
N ILE A 168 0.61 3.10 8.98
CA ILE A 168 -0.73 3.59 9.28
C ILE A 168 -1.35 2.68 10.34
N CYS A 169 -1.45 3.24 11.54
CA CYS A 169 -2.06 2.59 12.68
C CYS A 169 -3.54 2.97 12.79
N CYS A 170 -4.33 2.04 13.30
CA CYS A 170 -5.69 2.30 13.74
C CYS A 170 -5.87 1.47 14.99
N GLU A 171 -5.39 1.96 16.13
CA GLU A 171 -5.31 1.20 17.40
C GLU A 171 -6.66 0.60 17.81
N ASP A 172 -7.76 1.27 17.44
CA ASP A 172 -9.10 0.73 17.60
C ASP A 172 -9.44 -0.29 16.49
N ARG A 173 -9.13 -1.55 16.80
CA ARG A 173 -9.51 -2.74 16.03
C ARG A 173 -10.98 -2.74 15.61
N LYS A 174 -11.92 -2.28 16.45
CA LYS A 174 -13.35 -2.26 16.09
C LYS A 174 -13.61 -1.24 14.98
N VAL A 175 -12.95 -0.09 15.02
CA VAL A 175 -13.05 0.93 13.97
C VAL A 175 -12.45 0.41 12.66
N ALA A 176 -11.27 -0.21 12.70
CA ALA A 176 -10.64 -0.79 11.50
C ALA A 176 -11.51 -1.89 10.87
N ASN A 177 -12.05 -2.80 11.69
CA ASN A 177 -12.94 -3.85 11.22
C ASN A 177 -14.26 -3.29 10.69
N GLN A 178 -14.88 -2.32 11.38
CA GLN A 178 -16.11 -1.70 10.92
C GLN A 178 -15.92 -1.02 9.57
N ARG A 179 -14.83 -0.26 9.39
CA ARG A 179 -14.49 0.36 8.09
C ARG A 179 -14.30 -0.68 6.99
N ARG A 180 -13.72 -1.84 7.30
CA ARG A 180 -13.58 -2.96 6.35
C ARG A 180 -14.94 -3.56 6.00
N ILE A 181 -15.82 -3.74 6.97
CA ILE A 181 -17.20 -4.23 6.76
C ILE A 181 -17.98 -3.22 5.90
N ASP A 182 -17.99 -1.94 6.28
CA ASP A 182 -18.71 -0.89 5.56
C ASP A 182 -18.24 -0.75 4.12
N ARG A 183 -16.91 -0.76 3.93
CA ARG A 183 -16.30 -0.78 2.59
C ARG A 183 -16.75 -2.00 1.82
N ASP A 184 -16.76 -3.18 2.42
CA ASP A 184 -17.08 -4.43 1.74
C ASP A 184 -18.59 -4.73 1.66
N ALA A 185 -19.46 -3.91 2.28
CA ALA A 185 -20.91 -4.15 2.38
C ALA A 185 -21.62 -4.18 1.01
N HIS A 186 -21.02 -3.58 -0.02
CA HIS A 186 -21.51 -3.67 -1.39
C HIS A 186 -21.25 -5.05 -2.04
N MET A 187 -20.39 -5.88 -1.44
CA MET A 187 -20.22 -7.28 -1.82
C MET A 187 -21.31 -8.08 -1.11
N GLN A 188 -22.33 -8.54 -1.85
CA GLN A 188 -23.42 -9.37 -1.31
C GLN A 188 -22.87 -10.62 -0.60
N ARG A 189 -22.76 -10.58 0.72
CA ARG A 189 -22.21 -11.65 1.57
C ARG A 189 -23.26 -12.09 2.58
N SER A 190 -23.24 -13.37 2.97
CA SER A 190 -24.07 -13.88 4.07
C SER A 190 -23.51 -13.43 5.42
N ASP A 191 -24.37 -13.32 6.43
CA ASP A 191 -23.98 -12.94 7.80
C ASP A 191 -22.90 -13.88 8.38
N GLU A 192 -22.99 -15.18 8.09
CA GLU A 192 -22.00 -16.20 8.50
C GLU A 192 -20.62 -15.99 7.84
N LEU A 193 -20.58 -15.52 6.59
CA LEU A 193 -19.34 -15.17 5.92
C LEU A 193 -18.76 -13.86 6.48
N THR A 194 -19.61 -12.91 6.84
CA THR A 194 -19.20 -11.66 7.49
C THR A 194 -18.59 -11.93 8.87
N GLU A 195 -19.21 -12.78 9.71
CA GLU A 195 -18.66 -13.16 11.01
C GLU A 195 -17.33 -13.92 10.90
N ARG A 196 -17.19 -14.82 9.91
CA ARG A 196 -15.92 -15.48 9.62
C ARG A 196 -14.85 -14.51 9.15
N LEU A 197 -15.21 -13.53 8.32
CA LEU A 197 -14.27 -12.50 7.87
C LEU A 197 -13.88 -11.54 8.99
N ILE A 198 -14.76 -11.27 9.97
CA ILE A 198 -14.42 -10.54 11.18
C ILE A 198 -13.44 -11.34 12.04
N ALA A 199 -13.70 -12.64 12.26
CA ALA A 199 -12.78 -13.51 12.99
C ALA A 199 -11.41 -13.66 12.28
N GLN A 200 -11.41 -13.75 10.95
CA GLN A 200 -10.18 -13.72 10.15
C GLN A 200 -9.50 -12.36 10.17
N ALA A 201 -10.25 -11.25 10.11
CA ALA A 201 -9.72 -9.90 10.23
C ALA A 201 -9.16 -9.64 11.63
N ASP A 202 -9.67 -10.32 12.65
CA ASP A 202 -9.22 -10.27 14.04
C ASP A 202 -7.90 -11.01 14.26
N GLU A 203 -7.80 -12.24 13.75
CA GLU A 203 -6.54 -12.98 13.70
C GLU A 203 -5.51 -12.26 12.82
N PHE A 204 -5.96 -11.72 11.69
CA PHE A 204 -5.17 -10.88 10.80
C PHE A 204 -4.72 -9.59 11.47
N TYR A 205 -5.56 -8.87 12.20
CA TYR A 205 -5.18 -7.63 12.88
C TYR A 205 -4.13 -7.95 13.93
N THR A 206 -4.31 -9.00 14.72
CA THR A 206 -3.31 -9.43 15.70
C THR A 206 -2.01 -9.85 15.02
N ASN A 207 -2.03 -10.65 13.96
CA ASN A 207 -0.81 -11.10 13.28
C ASN A 207 -0.15 -9.98 12.47
N CYS A 208 -0.91 -9.13 11.79
CA CYS A 208 -0.42 -8.01 10.99
C CYS A 208 0.10 -6.90 11.90
N VAL A 209 -0.56 -6.60 13.01
CA VAL A 209 -0.01 -5.70 14.04
C VAL A 209 1.22 -6.33 14.67
N LEU A 210 1.28 -7.64 14.97
CA LEU A 210 2.52 -8.26 15.48
C LEU A 210 3.66 -8.32 14.45
N GLN A 211 3.35 -8.47 13.16
CA GLN A 211 4.31 -8.46 12.05
C GLN A 211 4.74 -7.04 11.65
N LEU A 212 3.91 -6.02 11.93
CA LEU A 212 4.22 -4.60 11.74
C LEU A 212 4.78 -3.94 13.01
N GLN A 213 4.45 -4.44 14.21
CA GLN A 213 5.00 -4.07 15.54
C GLN A 213 6.35 -4.74 15.74
N VAL A 214 7.24 -4.50 14.80
CA VAL A 214 8.64 -4.53 15.15
C VAL A 214 8.90 -3.19 15.81
N ASP A 215 8.94 -3.20 17.14
CA ASP A 215 9.46 -2.12 18.00
C ASP A 215 10.97 -1.88 17.74
N ASP A 216 11.40 -1.93 16.47
CA ASP A 216 12.71 -1.44 16.06
C ASP A 216 12.47 -0.11 15.33
N PRO A 217 12.69 1.04 16.01
CA PRO A 217 12.58 2.38 15.42
C PRO A 217 13.47 2.59 14.18
N LYS A 218 14.27 1.58 13.77
CA LYS A 218 14.95 1.53 12.48
C LYS A 218 14.03 1.22 11.30
N TYR A 219 12.83 0.66 11.47
CA TYR A 219 11.98 0.23 10.35
C TYR A 219 10.98 1.26 9.86
N PHE A 220 10.40 2.07 10.76
CA PHE A 220 9.44 3.11 10.40
C PHE A 220 9.93 4.45 10.92
N GLN A 221 9.94 5.45 10.05
CA GLN A 221 10.32 6.81 10.41
C GLN A 221 9.10 7.65 10.82
N ALA A 222 7.90 7.21 10.46
CA ALA A 222 6.66 7.87 10.83
C ALA A 222 5.55 6.85 11.10
N GLU A 223 4.71 7.18 12.07
CA GLU A 223 3.47 6.49 12.37
C GLU A 223 2.33 7.50 12.28
N ILE A 224 1.25 7.13 11.59
CA ILE A 224 0.04 7.93 11.48
C ILE A 224 -1.10 7.13 12.09
N ASP A 225 -1.53 7.55 13.27
CA ASP A 225 -2.71 7.01 13.90
C ASP A 225 -3.97 7.64 13.29
N CYS A 226 -4.86 6.77 12.83
CA CYS A 226 -6.01 7.13 12.01
C CYS A 226 -7.34 6.70 12.66
N VAL A 227 -7.48 6.97 13.96
CA VAL A 227 -8.73 6.78 14.71
C VAL A 227 -9.84 7.68 14.15
N ASP A 228 -9.51 8.92 13.79
CA ASP A 228 -10.43 9.91 13.22
C ASP A 228 -9.78 10.79 12.14
N THR A 229 -10.57 11.68 11.54
CA THR A 229 -10.08 12.57 10.47
C THR A 229 -9.01 13.55 10.97
N GLU A 230 -9.13 14.05 12.20
CA GLU A 230 -8.20 15.06 12.74
C GLU A 230 -6.82 14.44 13.02
N SER A 231 -6.80 13.24 13.60
CA SER A 231 -5.59 12.44 13.84
C SER A 231 -4.88 12.08 12.54
N CYS A 232 -5.60 11.63 11.50
CA CYS A 232 -5.01 11.39 10.18
C CYS A 232 -4.37 12.65 9.59
N ILE A 233 -5.07 13.80 9.59
CA ILE A 233 -4.55 15.07 9.07
C ILE A 233 -3.31 15.52 9.85
N LYS A 234 -3.34 15.40 11.18
CA LYS A 234 -2.21 15.71 12.05
C LYS A 234 -1.01 14.84 11.73
N GLY A 235 -1.19 13.53 11.56
CA GLY A 235 -0.11 12.61 11.22
C GLY A 235 0.53 12.92 9.85
N ILE A 236 -0.28 13.23 8.83
CA ILE A 236 0.22 13.69 7.52
C ILE A 236 1.05 14.98 7.68
N TYR A 237 0.56 15.92 8.49
CA TYR A 237 1.27 17.18 8.74
C TYR A 237 2.62 16.98 9.45
N GLU A 238 2.68 16.10 10.45
CA GLU A 238 3.95 15.76 11.12
C GLU A 238 4.91 15.01 10.18
N PHE A 239 4.40 14.16 9.28
CA PHE A 239 5.23 13.57 8.22
C PHE A 239 5.87 14.62 7.33
N PHE A 240 5.12 15.63 6.87
CA PHE A 240 5.72 16.70 6.04
C PHE A 240 6.74 17.55 6.81
N LYS A 241 6.56 17.75 8.12
CA LYS A 241 7.60 18.38 8.95
C LYS A 241 8.88 17.56 8.99
N LEU A 242 8.77 16.24 9.15
CA LEU A 242 9.91 15.34 9.10
C LEU A 242 10.65 15.46 7.76
N VAL A 243 9.92 15.41 6.64
CA VAL A 243 10.51 15.60 5.30
C VAL A 243 11.19 16.96 5.18
N SER A 244 10.54 18.03 5.64
CA SER A 244 11.11 19.38 5.58
C SER A 244 12.36 19.55 6.44
N GLN A 245 12.48 18.84 7.56
CA GLN A 245 13.67 18.86 8.41
C GLN A 245 14.82 18.10 7.78
N ASP A 246 14.54 16.90 7.26
CA ASP A 246 15.55 15.99 6.74
C ASP A 246 16.02 16.37 5.32
N ARG A 247 15.09 16.70 4.43
CA ARG A 247 15.37 17.05 3.02
C ARG A 247 15.47 18.54 2.78
N GLY A 248 14.82 19.38 3.58
CA GLY A 248 14.79 20.81 3.34
C GLY A 248 16.17 21.47 3.37
N GLU A 249 17.11 20.94 4.14
CA GLU A 249 18.50 21.43 4.14
C GLU A 249 19.26 21.08 2.85
N GLN A 250 18.86 20.00 2.17
CA GLN A 250 19.51 19.49 0.96
C GLN A 250 18.85 20.03 -0.33
N ASP A 251 17.53 20.26 -0.28
CA ASP A 251 16.72 20.79 -1.38
C ASP A 251 15.64 21.72 -0.80
N GLU A 252 15.81 23.02 -1.03
CA GLU A 252 14.93 24.10 -0.56
C GLU A 252 13.47 23.90 -0.98
N ARG A 253 13.21 23.15 -2.07
CA ARG A 253 11.84 22.87 -2.51
C ARG A 253 11.05 22.16 -1.42
N TYR A 254 11.67 21.29 -0.62
CA TYR A 254 10.99 20.55 0.45
C TYR A 254 10.85 21.33 1.76
N LYS A 255 11.32 22.58 1.84
CA LYS A 255 11.11 23.40 3.04
C LYS A 255 9.67 23.90 3.13
N ILE A 256 9.06 23.69 4.31
CA ILE A 256 7.76 24.27 4.62
C ILE A 256 7.94 25.77 4.90
N SER A 257 7.70 26.58 3.87
CA SER A 257 7.72 28.04 3.96
C SER A 257 6.43 28.64 4.54
N ASN A 258 5.29 27.93 4.39
CA ASN A 258 3.99 28.36 4.90
C ASN A 258 3.22 27.20 5.56
N PRO A 259 3.39 27.01 6.89
CA PRO A 259 2.73 25.94 7.64
C PRO A 259 1.19 25.96 7.55
N LYS A 260 0.58 27.14 7.41
CA LYS A 260 -0.88 27.28 7.28
C LYS A 260 -1.38 26.78 5.93
N ALA A 261 -0.66 27.09 4.85
CA ALA A 261 -0.98 26.61 3.50
C ALA A 261 -0.87 25.08 3.43
N LEU A 262 0.19 24.50 4.02
CA LEU A 262 0.35 23.06 4.12
C LEU A 262 -0.84 22.39 4.81
N LYS A 263 -1.22 22.87 6.02
CA LYS A 263 -2.36 22.31 6.74
C LYS A 263 -3.66 22.40 5.93
N SER A 264 -3.90 23.54 5.28
CA SER A 264 -5.09 23.74 4.43
C SER A 264 -5.11 22.81 3.22
N SER A 265 -3.96 22.54 2.59
CA SER A 265 -3.86 21.62 1.44
C SER A 265 -4.11 20.18 1.87
N ILE A 266 -3.55 19.74 3.00
CA ILE A 266 -3.82 18.42 3.58
C ILE A 266 -5.32 18.25 3.86
N GLU A 267 -5.94 19.22 4.55
CA GLU A 267 -7.38 19.17 4.86
C GLU A 267 -8.25 19.10 3.61
N LYS A 268 -7.93 19.91 2.60
CA LYS A 268 -8.62 19.97 1.31
C LYS A 268 -8.58 18.62 0.60
N HIS A 269 -7.38 18.08 0.36
CA HIS A 269 -7.22 16.85 -0.40
C HIS A 269 -7.72 15.63 0.35
N TYR A 270 -7.47 15.55 1.66
CA TYR A 270 -7.94 14.44 2.48
C TYR A 270 -9.46 14.35 2.46
N LYS A 271 -10.17 15.47 2.67
CA LYS A 271 -11.64 15.49 2.65
C LYS A 271 -12.19 15.15 1.28
N ALA A 272 -11.63 15.72 0.21
CA ALA A 272 -12.06 15.41 -1.16
C ALA A 272 -11.97 13.90 -1.46
N ILE A 273 -10.86 13.24 -1.09
CA ILE A 273 -10.70 11.79 -1.32
C ILE A 273 -11.65 10.95 -0.46
N VAL A 274 -11.97 11.40 0.76
CA VAL A 274 -12.95 10.70 1.61
C VAL A 274 -14.36 10.83 1.05
N GLU A 275 -14.72 12.00 0.49
CA GLU A 275 -16.04 12.27 -0.09
C GLU A 275 -16.27 11.59 -1.45
N GLU A 276 -15.21 11.17 -2.15
CA GLU A 276 -15.29 10.40 -3.41
C GLU A 276 -15.77 8.94 -3.23
N LYS A 277 -15.78 8.41 -2.00
CA LYS A 277 -16.06 6.99 -1.69
C LYS A 277 -17.49 6.76 -1.23
#